data_AF-A0A426X0S9-F1
#
_entry.id   AF-A0A426X0S9-F1
#
_cell.length_a   1.000
_cell.length_b   1.000
_cell.length_c   1.000
_cell.angle_alpha   90.00
_cell.angle_beta   90.00
_cell.angle_gamma   90.00
#
_symmetry.space_group_name_H-M   'P 1'
#
loop_
_entity.id
_entity.type
_entity.pdbx_description
1 polymer ?
#
loop_
_entity_poly.entity_id
_entity_poly.type
_entity_poly.pdbx_seq_one_letter_code
_entity_poly.pdbx_strand_id
1 'polypeptide(L)'
;MSDLGHQDPEKEIKARWKGLKNSTKVWNNSSTTEEFERGLLHPQLARELYTLPSEVLMARAAKEMVLAVAKAEERASELREELEKTKWERSEELLRREPSEKELHEVRSHLGDAQWLLKEARVRARKMDDELLQAVKALESARAELPKQSIIQYKESLGFKEGLKRMGRVTYEYGYRVALARFRARHPDVEVEEDPFTIHPEDDMVPMERQYAFDNSVPPEP
;
A
#
# COMPACT_ATOMS: atom_id res chain seq x y z
N MET A 1 -15.49 85.11 15.95
CA MET A 1 -14.77 86.21 15.30
C MET A 1 -13.61 86.57 16.21
N SER A 2 -12.40 86.14 15.84
CA SER A 2 -11.19 86.42 16.59
C SER A 2 -10.34 87.38 15.77
N ASP A 3 -9.89 88.41 16.46
CA ASP A 3 -9.21 89.61 16.02
C ASP A 3 -7.92 89.29 15.24
N LEU A 4 -7.90 89.60 13.94
CA LEU A 4 -6.70 89.53 13.12
C LEU A 4 -5.96 90.85 13.27
N GLY A 5 -4.94 90.82 14.14
CA GLY A 5 -4.03 91.96 14.33
C GLY A 5 -3.49 92.46 13.00
N HIS A 6 -3.56 93.79 12.82
CA HIS A 6 -3.05 94.53 11.68
C HIS A 6 -1.62 94.06 11.33
N GLN A 7 -1.47 93.39 10.18
CA GLN A 7 -0.16 93.17 9.57
C GLN A 7 0.09 94.31 8.59
N ASP A 8 1.15 95.05 8.88
CA ASP A 8 1.73 96.10 8.05
C ASP A 8 2.08 95.57 6.64
N PRO A 9 1.50 96.14 5.57
CA PRO A 9 1.77 95.72 4.20
C PRO A 9 3.19 96.03 3.70
N GLU A 10 3.96 96.85 4.44
CA GLU A 10 5.38 97.13 4.15
C GLU A 10 6.35 96.24 4.97
N LYS A 11 5.82 95.32 5.79
CA LYS A 11 6.65 94.37 6.53
C LYS A 11 7.27 93.39 5.55
N GLU A 12 8.54 93.62 5.24
CA GLU A 12 9.40 92.80 4.40
C GLU A 12 9.12 91.31 4.65
N ILE A 13 8.46 90.66 3.68
CA ILE A 13 8.18 89.23 3.71
C ILE A 13 9.54 88.54 3.63
N LYS A 14 10.14 88.25 4.79
CA LYS A 14 11.39 87.50 4.90
C LYS A 14 11.15 86.09 4.42
N ALA A 15 11.39 85.89 3.14
CA ALA A 15 11.25 84.59 2.54
C ALA A 15 12.26 83.63 3.18
N ARG A 16 11.77 82.50 3.70
CA ARG A 16 12.51 81.49 4.49
C ARG A 16 13.49 80.67 3.63
N TRP A 17 14.29 81.32 2.78
CA TRP A 17 15.23 80.65 1.87
C TRP A 17 16.52 80.15 2.57
N LYS A 18 16.74 80.49 3.85
CA LYS A 18 17.99 80.20 4.58
C LYS A 18 18.32 78.70 4.74
N GLY A 19 17.35 77.79 4.57
CA GLY A 19 17.54 76.34 4.79
C GLY A 19 17.52 75.46 3.53
N LEU A 20 17.33 76.04 2.35
CA LEU A 20 17.15 75.29 1.09
C LEU A 20 18.51 74.92 0.50
N LYS A 21 18.66 73.65 0.11
CA LYS A 21 19.90 73.12 -0.49
C LYS A 21 19.76 72.99 -2.01
N ASN A 22 20.85 73.25 -2.75
CA ASN A 22 20.91 73.14 -4.21
C ASN A 22 21.64 71.85 -4.60
N SER A 23 20.90 70.83 -5.06
CA SER A 23 21.43 69.58 -5.60
C SER A 23 20.89 69.29 -7.01
N THR A 24 21.79 69.00 -7.95
CA THR A 24 21.45 68.74 -9.37
C THR A 24 20.98 67.30 -9.64
N LYS A 25 21.03 66.42 -8.63
CA LYS A 25 20.79 64.96 -8.76
C LYS A 25 19.63 64.50 -7.86
N VAL A 26 18.49 65.17 -7.97
CA VAL A 26 17.31 64.93 -7.11
C VAL A 26 16.80 63.49 -7.19
N TRP A 27 16.89 62.87 -8.37
CA TRP A 27 16.33 61.56 -8.69
C TRP A 27 17.28 60.37 -8.46
N ASN A 28 18.48 60.61 -7.94
CA ASN A 28 19.50 59.55 -7.84
C ASN A 28 19.34 58.67 -6.58
N ASN A 29 18.80 59.21 -5.48
CA ASN A 29 18.61 58.49 -4.22
C ASN A 29 17.22 58.77 -3.64
N SER A 30 16.62 57.80 -2.95
CA SER A 30 15.27 57.93 -2.35
C SER A 30 15.16 59.09 -1.35
N SER A 31 16.21 59.34 -0.56
CA SER A 31 16.24 60.43 0.43
C SER A 31 16.20 61.83 -0.19
N THR A 32 16.81 62.05 -1.36
CA THR A 32 16.78 63.36 -2.03
C THR A 32 15.46 63.62 -2.74
N THR A 33 14.78 62.56 -3.19
CA THR A 33 13.41 62.64 -3.72
C THR A 33 12.43 63.04 -2.61
N GLU A 34 12.57 62.46 -1.42
CA GLU A 34 11.71 62.75 -0.26
C GLU A 34 11.87 64.19 0.26
N GLU A 35 13.09 64.74 0.25
CA GLU A 35 13.35 66.15 0.59
C GLU A 35 12.80 67.14 -0.47
N PHE A 36 12.75 66.74 -1.75
CA PHE A 36 12.12 67.53 -2.81
C PHE A 36 10.60 67.56 -2.71
N GLU A 37 9.95 66.41 -2.48
CA GLU A 37 8.50 66.31 -2.24
C GLU A 37 8.04 67.13 -1.02
N ARG A 38 8.90 67.24 0.00
CA ARG A 38 8.67 68.09 1.19
C ARG A 38 8.95 69.58 0.95
N GLY A 39 9.34 69.98 -0.27
CA GLY A 39 9.65 71.36 -0.63
C GLY A 39 10.95 71.92 -0.03
N LEU A 40 11.80 71.06 0.56
CA LEU A 40 13.06 71.43 1.21
C LEU A 40 14.25 71.53 0.22
N LEU A 41 14.12 70.88 -0.94
CA LEU A 41 15.04 71.04 -2.06
C LEU A 41 14.33 71.79 -3.18
N HIS A 42 14.87 72.93 -3.60
CA HIS A 42 14.37 73.62 -4.79
C HIS A 42 15.51 74.02 -5.75
N PRO A 43 16.20 73.05 -6.36
CA PRO A 43 17.61 73.23 -6.67
C PRO A 43 17.97 74.02 -7.93
N GLN A 44 17.10 74.01 -8.92
CA GLN A 44 17.33 74.70 -10.20
C GLN A 44 16.02 75.23 -10.78
N LEU A 45 14.92 74.52 -10.58
CA LEU A 45 13.62 74.84 -11.17
C LEU A 45 13.09 76.23 -10.73
N ALA A 46 12.99 76.55 -9.43
CA ALA A 46 12.57 77.89 -8.99
C ALA A 46 13.51 78.98 -9.45
N ARG A 47 14.83 78.76 -9.39
CA ARG A 47 15.78 79.76 -9.84
C ARG A 47 15.56 80.08 -11.32
N GLU A 48 15.35 79.06 -12.15
CA GLU A 48 15.08 79.21 -13.58
C GLU A 48 13.69 79.78 -13.89
N LEU A 49 12.67 79.43 -13.09
CA LEU A 49 11.32 80.01 -13.19
C LEU A 49 11.30 81.53 -13.00
N TYR A 50 12.24 82.09 -12.22
CA TYR A 50 12.35 83.54 -11.96
C TYR A 50 13.43 84.25 -12.80
N THR A 51 14.34 83.54 -13.47
CA THR A 51 15.44 84.16 -14.24
C THR A 51 15.42 83.90 -15.74
N LEU A 52 14.73 82.86 -16.21
CA LEU A 52 14.66 82.50 -17.63
C LEU A 52 13.28 82.84 -18.22
N PRO A 53 13.20 83.35 -19.46
CA PRO A 53 11.94 83.51 -20.18
C PRO A 53 11.18 82.18 -20.33
N SER A 54 9.85 82.23 -20.38
CA SER A 54 8.96 81.06 -20.47
C SER A 54 9.30 80.11 -21.63
N GLU A 55 9.76 80.65 -22.76
CA GLU A 55 10.17 79.90 -23.94
C GLU A 55 11.33 78.92 -23.65
N VAL A 56 12.32 79.36 -22.87
CA VAL A 56 13.49 78.55 -22.50
C VAL A 56 13.09 77.42 -21.55
N LEU A 57 12.14 77.70 -20.65
CA LEU A 57 11.60 76.72 -19.71
C LEU A 57 10.78 75.64 -20.42
N MET A 58 9.95 76.03 -21.39
CA MET A 58 9.19 75.09 -22.21
C MET A 58 10.11 74.23 -23.07
N ALA A 59 11.17 74.81 -23.65
CA ALA A 59 12.17 74.05 -24.40
C ALA A 59 12.91 73.03 -23.51
N ARG A 60 13.22 73.39 -22.26
CA ARG A 60 13.84 72.48 -21.29
C ARG A 60 12.89 71.36 -20.86
N ALA A 61 11.65 71.69 -20.52
CA ALA A 61 10.63 70.70 -20.17
C ALA A 61 10.38 69.72 -21.32
N ALA A 62 10.26 70.23 -22.55
CA ALA A 62 10.14 69.40 -23.74
C ALA A 62 11.35 68.46 -23.91
N LYS A 63 12.57 68.95 -23.69
CA LYS A 63 13.80 68.13 -23.73
C LYS A 63 13.81 67.02 -22.68
N GLU A 64 13.43 67.33 -21.44
CA GLU A 64 13.38 66.34 -20.35
C GLU A 64 12.27 65.30 -20.59
N MET A 65 11.11 65.70 -21.13
CA MET A 65 10.05 64.78 -21.53
C MET A 65 10.52 63.84 -22.64
N VAL A 66 11.19 64.35 -23.67
CA VAL A 66 11.75 63.52 -24.75
C VAL A 66 12.80 62.54 -24.19
N LEU A 67 13.67 62.98 -23.27
CA LEU A 67 14.64 62.11 -22.60
C LEU A 67 13.95 61.02 -21.77
N ALA A 68 12.88 61.35 -21.03
CA ALA A 68 12.14 60.40 -20.22
C ALA A 68 11.39 59.38 -21.08
N VAL A 69 10.81 59.81 -22.20
CA VAL A 69 10.17 58.94 -23.19
C VAL A 69 11.19 57.98 -23.79
N ALA A 70 12.35 58.47 -24.22
CA ALA A 70 13.41 57.60 -24.77
C ALA A 70 13.89 56.53 -23.76
N LYS A 71 14.08 56.90 -22.49
CA LYS A 71 14.43 55.95 -21.41
C LYS A 71 13.32 54.94 -21.11
N ALA A 72 12.07 55.36 -21.20
CA ALA A 72 10.93 54.47 -21.02
C ALA A 72 10.82 53.48 -22.19
N GLU A 73 11.08 53.92 -23.42
CA GLU A 73 11.11 53.09 -24.63
C GLU A 73 12.26 52.07 -24.60
N GLU A 74 13.44 52.46 -24.11
CA GLU A 74 14.58 51.54 -23.90
C GLU A 74 14.20 50.41 -22.93
N ARG A 75 13.69 50.75 -21.74
CA ARG A 75 13.21 49.76 -20.75
C ARG A 75 12.07 48.90 -21.27
N ALA A 76 11.15 49.48 -22.03
CA ALA A 76 10.05 48.73 -22.65
C ALA A 76 10.58 47.74 -23.71
N SER A 77 11.69 48.05 -24.37
CA SER A 77 12.34 47.17 -25.34
C SER A 77 13.07 46.03 -24.64
N GLU A 78 13.81 46.31 -23.56
CA GLU A 78 14.44 45.28 -22.71
C GLU A 78 13.42 44.29 -22.15
N LEU A 79 12.32 44.80 -21.56
CA LEU A 79 11.25 43.96 -21.02
C LEU A 79 10.55 43.13 -22.11
N ARG A 80 10.43 43.65 -23.33
CA ARG A 80 9.88 42.89 -24.46
C ARG A 80 10.81 41.74 -24.84
N GLU A 81 12.11 41.96 -24.88
CA GLU A 81 13.09 40.93 -25.18
C GLU A 81 13.10 39.82 -24.10
N GLU A 82 13.05 40.19 -22.81
CA GLU A 82 12.91 39.22 -21.72
C GLU A 82 11.61 38.41 -21.80
N LEU A 83 10.50 39.04 -22.20
CA LEU A 83 9.24 38.34 -22.42
C LEU A 83 9.33 37.34 -23.58
N GLU A 84 9.97 37.71 -24.69
CA GLU A 84 10.16 36.77 -25.80
C GLU A 84 11.11 35.62 -25.41
N LYS A 85 12.17 35.90 -24.66
CA LYS A 85 13.07 34.87 -24.12
C LYS A 85 12.33 33.89 -23.21
N THR A 86 11.55 34.38 -22.25
CA THR A 86 10.79 33.52 -21.32
C THR A 86 9.68 32.72 -22.02
N LYS A 87 9.06 33.28 -23.07
CA LYS A 87 8.12 32.54 -23.92
C LYS A 87 8.83 31.39 -24.66
N TRP A 88 10.02 31.64 -25.19
CA TRP A 88 10.83 30.61 -25.84
C TRP A 88 11.22 29.50 -24.87
N GLU A 89 11.79 29.85 -23.71
CA GLU A 89 12.18 28.90 -22.65
C GLU A 89 10.99 28.04 -22.19
N ARG A 90 9.83 28.66 -21.95
CA ARG A 90 8.61 27.92 -21.58
C ARG A 90 8.15 26.95 -22.66
N SER A 91 8.28 27.32 -23.94
CA SER A 91 7.88 26.47 -25.06
C SER A 91 8.81 25.26 -25.17
N GLU A 92 10.11 25.47 -24.96
CA GLU A 92 11.10 24.39 -24.91
C GLU A 92 10.87 23.44 -23.72
N GLU A 93 10.55 24.00 -22.54
CA GLU A 93 10.19 23.19 -21.37
C GLU A 93 8.92 22.36 -21.58
N LEU A 94 7.90 22.92 -22.24
CA LEU A 94 6.69 22.17 -22.60
C LEU A 94 7.00 21.02 -23.54
N LEU A 95 7.82 21.26 -24.56
CA LEU A 95 8.26 20.22 -25.50
C LEU A 95 9.05 19.12 -24.77
N ARG A 96 9.89 19.48 -23.80
CA ARG A 96 10.63 18.52 -22.97
C ARG A 96 9.72 17.75 -22.00
N ARG A 97 8.67 18.38 -21.49
CA ARG A 97 7.72 17.81 -20.52
C ARG A 97 6.74 16.83 -21.17
N GLU A 98 6.27 17.11 -22.37
CA GLU A 98 5.29 16.29 -23.10
C GLU A 98 5.62 14.78 -23.15
N PRO A 99 6.84 14.33 -23.52
CA PRO A 99 7.16 12.90 -23.52
C PRO A 99 7.12 12.29 -22.12
N SER A 100 7.63 12.99 -21.10
CA SER A 100 7.60 12.51 -19.71
C SER A 100 6.17 12.39 -19.18
N GLU A 101 5.25 13.25 -19.62
CA GLU A 101 3.83 13.13 -19.25
C GLU A 101 3.15 11.91 -19.89
N LYS A 102 3.52 11.59 -21.14
CA LYS A 102 3.05 10.38 -21.82
C LYS A 102 3.55 9.13 -21.11
N GLU A 103 4.84 9.07 -20.77
CA GLU A 103 5.42 7.97 -19.98
C GLU A 103 4.73 7.82 -18.62
N LEU A 104 4.50 8.93 -17.90
CA LEU A 104 3.77 8.89 -16.62
C LEU A 104 2.34 8.38 -16.79
N HIS A 105 1.67 8.72 -17.89
CA HIS A 105 0.34 8.21 -18.18
C HIS A 105 0.35 6.70 -18.43
N GLU A 106 1.31 6.20 -19.21
CA GLU A 106 1.48 4.77 -19.48
C GLU A 106 1.80 3.97 -18.21
N VAL A 107 2.73 4.45 -17.38
CA VAL A 107 3.05 3.83 -16.08
C VAL A 107 1.82 3.82 -15.15
N ARG A 108 1.03 4.89 -15.12
CA ARG A 108 -0.23 4.91 -14.35
C ARG A 108 -1.24 3.90 -14.87
N SER A 109 -1.34 3.71 -16.19
CA SER A 109 -2.18 2.68 -16.79
C SER A 109 -1.74 1.29 -16.35
N HIS A 110 -0.45 0.97 -16.51
CA HIS A 110 0.12 -0.32 -16.10
C HIS A 110 -0.05 -0.61 -14.61
N LEU A 111 0.06 0.42 -13.77
CA LEU A 111 -0.22 0.29 -12.33
C LEU A 111 -1.69 -0.09 -12.10
N GLY A 112 -2.61 0.50 -12.84
CA GLY A 112 -4.03 0.13 -12.82
C GLY A 112 -4.26 -1.33 -13.21
N ASP A 113 -3.63 -1.78 -14.30
CA ASP A 113 -3.73 -3.17 -14.77
C ASP A 113 -3.15 -4.15 -13.75
N ALA A 114 -1.98 -3.86 -13.17
CA ALA A 114 -1.35 -4.68 -12.15
C ALA A 114 -2.22 -4.76 -10.88
N GLN A 115 -2.83 -3.65 -10.46
CA GLN A 115 -3.76 -3.64 -9.32
C GLN A 115 -5.02 -4.48 -9.59
N TRP A 116 -5.54 -4.45 -10.82
CA TRP A 116 -6.66 -5.29 -11.23
C TRP A 116 -6.30 -6.77 -11.16
N LEU A 117 -5.18 -7.17 -11.77
CA LEU A 117 -4.68 -8.55 -11.76
C LEU A 117 -4.44 -9.06 -10.34
N LEU A 118 -3.92 -8.23 -9.43
CA LEU A 118 -3.73 -8.60 -8.04
C LEU A 118 -5.07 -8.90 -7.33
N LYS A 119 -6.11 -8.10 -7.59
CA LYS A 119 -7.45 -8.32 -7.01
C LYS A 119 -8.05 -9.62 -7.54
N GLU A 120 -7.94 -9.85 -8.84
CA GLU A 120 -8.39 -11.09 -9.49
C GLU A 120 -7.65 -12.32 -8.94
N ALA A 121 -6.32 -12.26 -8.83
CA ALA A 121 -5.52 -13.34 -8.26
C ALA A 121 -5.89 -13.65 -6.80
N ARG A 122 -6.18 -12.62 -5.98
CA ARG A 122 -6.66 -12.81 -4.60
C ARG A 122 -8.00 -13.52 -4.53
N VAL A 123 -8.93 -13.20 -5.43
CA VAL A 123 -10.23 -13.88 -5.50
C VAL A 123 -10.04 -15.34 -5.89
N ARG A 124 -9.19 -15.61 -6.88
CA ARG A 124 -8.86 -16.99 -7.29
C ARG A 124 -8.19 -17.80 -6.17
N ALA A 125 -7.24 -17.20 -5.46
CA ALA A 125 -6.57 -17.85 -4.32
C ALA A 125 -7.58 -18.26 -3.25
N ARG A 126 -8.47 -17.36 -2.84
CA ARG A 126 -9.54 -17.68 -1.87
C ARG A 126 -10.44 -18.82 -2.34
N LYS A 127 -10.78 -18.86 -3.63
CA LYS A 127 -11.57 -19.95 -4.19
C LYS A 127 -10.85 -21.29 -4.09
N MET A 128 -9.55 -21.34 -4.41
CA MET A 128 -8.76 -22.57 -4.27
C MET A 128 -8.61 -22.99 -2.81
N ASP A 129 -8.49 -22.04 -1.88
CA ASP A 129 -8.47 -22.33 -0.45
C ASP A 129 -9.79 -22.98 0.02
N ASP A 130 -10.93 -22.48 -0.46
CA ASP A 130 -12.25 -23.05 -0.17
C ASP A 130 -12.39 -24.47 -0.75
N GLU A 131 -11.92 -24.69 -1.98
CA GLU A 131 -11.89 -26.02 -2.63
C GLU A 131 -10.97 -27.00 -1.86
N LEU A 132 -9.80 -26.54 -1.41
CA LEU A 132 -8.90 -27.32 -0.55
C LEU A 132 -9.56 -27.66 0.78
N LEU A 133 -10.23 -26.71 1.42
CA LEU A 133 -10.95 -26.93 2.67
C LEU A 133 -12.04 -28.00 2.49
N GLN A 134 -12.76 -27.97 1.36
CA GLN A 134 -13.76 -28.98 1.03
C GLN A 134 -13.13 -30.37 0.82
N ALA A 135 -12.02 -30.45 0.08
CA ALA A 135 -11.30 -31.70 -0.15
C ALA A 135 -10.74 -32.30 1.15
N VAL A 136 -10.18 -31.48 2.04
CA VAL A 136 -9.70 -31.91 3.35
C VAL A 136 -10.83 -32.48 4.19
N LYS A 137 -11.99 -31.82 4.25
CA LYS A 137 -13.17 -32.34 4.96
C LYS A 137 -13.64 -33.68 4.40
N ALA A 138 -13.66 -33.83 3.07
CA ALA A 138 -14.00 -35.09 2.43
C ALA A 138 -13.01 -36.20 2.80
N LEU A 139 -11.70 -35.92 2.77
CA LEU A 139 -10.66 -36.86 3.16
C LEU A 139 -10.76 -37.27 4.64
N GLU A 140 -10.98 -36.31 5.55
CA GLU A 140 -11.20 -36.59 6.96
C GLU A 140 -12.42 -37.49 7.18
N SER A 141 -13.52 -37.22 6.46
CA SER A 141 -14.71 -38.07 6.50
C SER A 141 -14.43 -39.49 6.00
N ALA A 142 -13.71 -39.64 4.87
CA ALA A 142 -13.34 -40.94 4.34
C ALA A 142 -12.43 -41.70 5.30
N ARG A 143 -11.46 -41.02 5.92
CA ARG A 143 -10.57 -41.60 6.93
C ARG A 143 -11.33 -42.11 8.17
N ALA A 144 -12.46 -41.49 8.52
CA ALA A 144 -13.31 -41.95 9.61
C ALA A 144 -14.20 -43.15 9.22
N GLU A 145 -14.65 -43.23 7.96
CA GLU A 145 -15.56 -44.28 7.49
C GLU A 145 -14.83 -45.56 7.02
N LEU A 146 -13.68 -45.44 6.36
CA LEU A 146 -12.92 -46.60 5.85
C LEU A 146 -12.60 -47.64 6.94
N PRO A 147 -12.13 -47.27 8.15
CA PRO A 147 -11.89 -48.25 9.21
C PRO A 147 -13.17 -48.91 9.72
N LYS A 148 -14.30 -48.18 9.74
CA LYS A 148 -15.59 -48.76 10.15
C LYS A 148 -16.02 -49.82 9.16
N GLN A 149 -15.91 -49.53 7.87
CA GLN A 149 -16.24 -50.47 6.80
C GLN A 149 -15.31 -51.69 6.81
N SER A 150 -14.00 -51.50 6.97
CA SER A 150 -13.05 -52.61 7.01
C SER A 150 -13.26 -53.52 8.22
N ILE A 151 -13.60 -52.96 9.39
CA ILE A 151 -13.94 -53.75 10.58
C ILE A 151 -15.21 -54.59 10.33
N ILE A 152 -16.24 -54.02 9.70
CA ILE A 152 -17.47 -54.74 9.36
C ILE A 152 -17.15 -55.90 8.41
N GLN A 153 -16.43 -55.64 7.33
CA GLN A 153 -16.00 -56.66 6.36
C GLN A 153 -15.16 -57.76 7.02
N TYR A 154 -14.23 -57.39 7.89
CA TYR A 154 -13.41 -58.34 8.64
C TYR A 154 -14.26 -59.26 9.52
N LYS A 155 -15.23 -58.70 10.25
CA LYS A 155 -16.15 -59.50 11.08
C LYS A 155 -17.04 -60.43 10.26
N GLU A 156 -17.35 -60.06 9.03
CA GLU A 156 -18.15 -60.87 8.12
C GLU A 156 -17.34 -61.97 7.42
N SER A 157 -16.02 -61.82 7.34
CA SER A 157 -15.11 -62.76 6.70
C SER A 157 -15.18 -64.17 7.30
N LEU A 158 -14.99 -65.18 6.45
CA LEU A 158 -15.02 -66.59 6.87
C LEU A 158 -13.93 -66.89 7.90
N GLY A 159 -12.70 -66.40 7.67
CA GLY A 159 -11.57 -66.62 8.57
C GLY A 159 -11.82 -66.11 9.99
N PHE A 160 -12.50 -64.95 10.15
CA PHE A 160 -12.89 -64.46 11.47
C PHE A 160 -13.91 -65.38 12.15
N LYS A 161 -14.94 -65.81 11.42
CA LYS A 161 -15.98 -66.73 11.95
C LYS A 161 -15.39 -68.09 12.34
N GLU A 162 -14.53 -68.66 11.50
CA GLU A 162 -13.82 -69.91 11.79
C GLU A 162 -12.87 -69.76 12.99
N GLY A 163 -12.17 -68.63 13.06
CA GLY A 163 -11.34 -68.25 14.19
C GLY A 163 -12.12 -68.21 15.50
N LEU A 164 -13.32 -67.60 15.50
CA LEU A 164 -14.22 -67.58 16.65
C LEU A 164 -14.64 -68.99 17.10
N LYS A 165 -15.01 -69.88 16.17
CA LYS A 165 -15.33 -71.28 16.49
C LYS A 165 -14.14 -71.98 17.16
N ARG A 166 -12.94 -71.80 16.61
CA ARG A 166 -11.70 -72.39 17.13
C ARG A 166 -11.37 -71.86 18.53
N MET A 167 -11.49 -70.56 18.75
CA MET A 167 -11.30 -69.94 20.07
C MET A 167 -12.32 -70.44 21.09
N GLY A 168 -13.58 -70.59 20.69
CA GLY A 168 -14.63 -71.17 21.53
C GLY A 168 -14.30 -72.59 21.98
N ARG A 169 -13.81 -73.43 21.06
CA ARG A 169 -13.39 -74.81 21.38
C ARG A 169 -12.24 -74.83 22.39
N VAL A 170 -11.18 -74.05 22.16
CA VAL A 170 -10.02 -73.99 23.06
C VAL A 170 -10.40 -73.51 24.46
N THR A 171 -11.24 -72.47 24.55
CA THR A 171 -11.70 -71.95 25.86
C THR A 171 -12.61 -72.94 26.58
N TYR A 172 -13.48 -73.64 25.86
CA TYR A 172 -14.31 -74.70 26.40
C TYR A 172 -13.47 -75.87 26.93
N GLU A 173 -12.53 -76.38 26.13
CA GLU A 173 -11.60 -77.46 26.54
C GLU A 173 -10.79 -77.06 27.78
N TYR A 174 -10.25 -75.84 27.80
CA TYR A 174 -9.50 -75.35 28.96
C TYR A 174 -10.38 -75.29 30.21
N GLY A 175 -11.59 -74.72 30.09
CA GLY A 175 -12.56 -74.65 31.18
C GLY A 175 -12.97 -76.03 31.68
N TYR A 176 -13.19 -76.98 30.76
CA TYR A 176 -13.52 -78.36 31.08
C TYR A 176 -12.39 -79.05 31.85
N ARG A 177 -11.14 -78.94 31.38
CA ARG A 177 -9.97 -79.51 32.09
C ARG A 177 -9.84 -78.96 33.51
N VAL A 178 -10.01 -77.65 33.70
CA VAL A 178 -9.98 -77.03 35.03
C VAL A 178 -11.12 -77.53 35.91
N ALA A 179 -12.34 -77.62 35.36
CA ALA A 179 -13.51 -78.13 36.08
C ALA A 179 -13.34 -79.61 36.49
N LEU A 180 -12.86 -80.43 35.56
CA LEU A 180 -12.59 -81.86 35.77
C LEU A 180 -11.52 -82.07 36.85
N ALA A 181 -10.43 -81.30 36.82
CA ALA A 181 -9.39 -81.35 37.86
C ALA A 181 -9.97 -80.99 39.24
N ARG A 182 -10.81 -79.96 39.32
CA ARG A 182 -11.50 -79.56 40.56
C ARG A 182 -12.52 -80.59 41.05
N PHE A 183 -13.16 -81.31 40.13
CA PHE A 183 -14.11 -82.37 40.45
C PHE A 183 -13.39 -83.60 41.01
N ARG A 184 -12.34 -84.07 40.32
CA ARG A 184 -11.50 -85.19 40.77
C ARG A 184 -10.85 -84.92 42.13
N ALA A 185 -10.43 -83.68 42.39
CA ALA A 185 -9.90 -83.30 43.70
C ALA A 185 -10.95 -83.39 44.84
N ARG A 186 -12.24 -83.32 44.54
CA ARG A 186 -13.34 -83.42 45.52
C ARG A 186 -13.96 -84.80 45.62
N HIS A 187 -13.89 -85.59 44.56
CA HIS A 187 -14.49 -86.93 44.47
C HIS A 187 -13.48 -87.90 43.85
N PRO A 188 -12.47 -88.36 44.62
CA PRO A 188 -11.35 -89.15 44.08
C PRO A 188 -11.73 -90.56 43.63
N ASP A 189 -12.83 -91.11 44.13
CA ASP A 189 -13.20 -92.52 43.92
C ASP A 189 -14.21 -92.72 42.76
N VAL A 190 -14.60 -91.65 42.07
CA VAL A 190 -15.60 -91.67 40.99
C VAL A 190 -14.89 -91.57 39.64
N GLU A 191 -14.99 -92.63 38.83
CA GLU A 191 -14.52 -92.61 37.44
C GLU A 191 -15.41 -91.69 36.60
N VAL A 192 -14.78 -90.76 35.89
CA VAL A 192 -15.43 -89.86 34.93
C VAL A 192 -14.97 -90.28 33.54
N GLU A 193 -15.94 -90.58 32.68
CA GLU A 193 -15.77 -90.96 31.28
C GLU A 193 -14.87 -89.96 30.53
N GLU A 194 -14.08 -90.47 29.57
CA GLU A 194 -13.05 -89.70 28.88
C GLU A 194 -13.58 -88.43 28.22
N ASP A 195 -12.74 -87.40 28.22
CA ASP A 195 -13.06 -86.10 27.62
C ASP A 195 -13.40 -86.32 26.13
N PRO A 196 -14.64 -86.02 25.70
CA PRO A 196 -15.06 -86.19 24.30
C PRO A 196 -14.22 -85.36 23.31
N PHE A 197 -13.37 -84.47 23.81
CA PHE A 197 -12.51 -83.59 23.02
C PHE A 197 -11.02 -83.94 23.10
N THR A 198 -10.65 -85.07 23.74
CA THR A 198 -9.26 -85.56 23.72
C THR A 198 -8.88 -85.92 22.29
N ILE A 199 -8.03 -85.12 21.64
CA ILE A 199 -7.52 -85.39 20.29
C ILE A 199 -6.76 -86.73 20.34
N HIS A 200 -7.25 -87.72 19.62
CA HIS A 200 -6.60 -89.02 19.51
C HIS A 200 -5.40 -88.91 18.56
N PRO A 201 -4.31 -89.69 18.72
CA PRO A 201 -3.15 -89.64 17.81
C PRO A 201 -3.52 -89.93 16.34
N GLU A 202 -4.66 -90.55 16.07
CA GLU A 202 -5.21 -90.71 14.72
C GLU A 202 -5.71 -89.40 14.09
N ASP A 203 -6.13 -88.41 14.88
CA ASP A 203 -6.63 -87.11 14.42
C ASP A 203 -5.50 -86.14 14.00
N ASP A 204 -4.25 -86.39 14.44
CA ASP A 204 -3.05 -85.67 13.97
C ASP A 204 -2.75 -85.92 12.48
N MET A 205 -3.35 -86.95 11.89
CA MET A 205 -3.26 -87.28 10.46
C MET A 205 -4.24 -86.51 9.58
N VAL A 206 -5.16 -85.75 10.18
CA VAL A 206 -6.05 -84.84 9.47
C VAL A 206 -5.25 -83.56 9.17
N PRO A 207 -5.07 -83.16 7.91
CA PRO A 207 -4.22 -82.03 7.56
C PRO A 207 -4.84 -80.75 8.12
N MET A 208 -4.30 -80.29 9.24
CA MET A 208 -4.52 -78.95 9.73
C MET A 208 -3.76 -78.01 8.80
N GLU A 209 -4.45 -77.31 7.89
CA GLU A 209 -3.87 -76.25 7.06
C GLU A 209 -3.15 -75.24 7.95
N ARG A 210 -1.84 -75.42 8.08
CA ARG A 210 -0.95 -74.46 8.72
C ARG A 210 -0.68 -73.40 7.68
N GLN A 211 -1.10 -72.18 8.00
CA GLN A 211 -0.81 -70.94 7.28
C GLN A 211 -1.72 -70.68 6.09
N TYR A 212 -2.83 -70.00 6.36
CA TYR A 212 -3.33 -69.01 5.40
C TYR A 212 -2.37 -67.82 5.47
N ALA A 213 -1.64 -67.55 4.39
CA ALA A 213 -0.89 -66.31 4.30
C ALA A 213 -1.90 -65.16 4.43
N PHE A 214 -1.74 -64.32 5.45
CA PHE A 214 -2.42 -63.02 5.52
C PHE A 214 -1.80 -62.14 4.44
N ASP A 215 -2.14 -62.39 3.17
CA ASP A 215 -1.77 -61.51 2.09
C ASP A 215 -2.69 -60.27 2.15
N ASN A 216 -2.15 -59.18 2.68
CA ASN A 216 -2.81 -57.87 2.75
C ASN A 216 -2.57 -57.04 1.48
N SER A 217 -2.13 -57.66 0.38
CA SER A 217 -1.92 -56.97 -0.88
C SER A 217 -3.27 -56.50 -1.46
N VAL A 218 -3.36 -55.22 -1.77
CA VAL A 218 -4.53 -54.60 -2.42
C VAL A 218 -4.71 -55.27 -3.80
N PRO A 219 -5.92 -55.75 -4.16
CA PRO A 219 -6.13 -56.34 -5.47
C PRO A 219 -5.94 -55.28 -6.57
N PRO A 220 -5.37 -55.62 -7.73
CA PRO A 220 -5.20 -54.67 -8.82
C PRO A 220 -6.56 -54.21 -9.36
N GLU A 221 -6.71 -52.90 -9.56
CA GLU A 221 -7.90 -52.31 -10.18
C GLU A 221 -8.01 -52.68 -11.68
N PRO A 222 -9.24 -52.76 -12.23
CA PRO A 222 -9.50 -53.12 -13.62
C PRO A 222 -9.11 -52.04 -14.64
#